data_AF-A0A934AZB5-F1
#
_entry.id   AF-A0A934AZB5-F1
#
_cell.length_a   1.000
_cell.length_b   1.000
_cell.length_c   1.000
_cell.angle_alpha   90.00
_cell.angle_beta   90.00
_cell.angle_gamma   90.00
#
_symmetry.space_group_name_H-M   'P 1'
#
loop_
_entity.id
_entity.type
_entity.pdbx_description
1 polymer ?
#
loop_
_entity_poly.entity_id
_entity_poly.type
_entity_poly.pdbx_seq_one_letter_code
_entity_poly.pdbx_strand_id
1 'polypeptide(L)'
;MIKSRLFWVISAIFVFVILIIFNYTENSVKMFPSLQTSSMKNLYLKHKEGDKVKWELSSDKAVLPLGNKEVFLESLVVKINQTPEIYLTSGSGIYEIEQGNVMLNKPVELKIREAKFATDSLKWNSKEELITTDDDIKLSGNSFLITGTGLSAKVPEQQVRIIKDVKAIFYR
;
A
#
# COMPACT_ATOMS: atom_id res chain seq x y z
N MET A 1 -58.52 51.44 -9.91
CA MET A 1 -58.70 49.97 -9.93
C MET A 1 -57.63 49.17 -10.69
N ILE A 2 -56.79 49.78 -11.55
CA ILE A 2 -55.79 49.06 -12.37
C ILE A 2 -54.48 48.68 -11.64
N LYS A 3 -54.04 49.50 -10.67
CA LYS A 3 -52.76 49.26 -9.95
C LYS A 3 -52.74 47.97 -9.11
N SER A 4 -53.88 47.58 -8.51
CA SER A 4 -53.98 46.38 -7.67
C SER A 4 -53.93 45.09 -8.50
N ARG A 5 -54.53 45.09 -9.70
CA ARG A 5 -54.48 43.93 -10.62
C ARG A 5 -53.08 43.70 -11.16
N LEU A 6 -52.33 44.77 -11.43
CA LEU A 6 -50.97 44.70 -11.95
C LEU A 6 -49.98 44.13 -10.91
N PHE A 7 -50.19 44.45 -9.63
CA PHE A 7 -49.41 43.87 -8.53
C PHE A 7 -49.62 42.35 -8.40
N TRP A 8 -50.86 41.88 -8.54
CA TRP A 8 -51.17 40.45 -8.51
C TRP A 8 -50.55 39.65 -9.66
N VAL A 9 -50.50 40.24 -10.87
CA VAL A 9 -49.86 39.58 -12.02
C VAL A 9 -48.34 39.47 -11.81
N ILE A 10 -47.69 40.52 -11.32
CA ILE A 10 -46.24 40.49 -11.05
C ILE A 10 -45.92 39.47 -9.96
N SER A 11 -46.73 39.40 -8.89
CA SER A 11 -46.54 38.41 -7.83
C SER A 11 -46.69 36.98 -8.34
N ALA A 12 -47.65 36.72 -9.24
CA ALA A 12 -47.85 35.40 -9.83
C ALA A 12 -46.66 34.98 -10.71
N ILE A 13 -46.11 35.91 -11.51
CA ILE A 13 -44.93 35.66 -12.34
C ILE A 13 -43.71 35.34 -11.45
N PHE A 14 -43.53 36.08 -10.35
CA PHE A 14 -42.41 35.86 -9.44
C PHE A 14 -42.46 34.48 -8.76
N VAL A 15 -43.65 34.05 -8.32
CA VAL A 15 -43.85 32.70 -7.77
C VAL A 15 -43.60 31.62 -8.83
N PHE A 16 -44.02 31.86 -10.08
CA PHE A 16 -43.79 30.91 -11.18
C PHE A 16 -42.30 30.76 -11.52
N VAL A 17 -41.54 31.87 -11.50
CA VAL A 17 -40.08 31.85 -11.71
C VAL A 17 -39.37 31.11 -10.57
N ILE A 18 -39.79 31.32 -9.31
CA ILE A 18 -39.24 30.59 -8.15
C ILE A 18 -39.53 29.09 -8.28
N LEU A 19 -40.74 28.70 -8.69
CA LEU A 19 -41.10 27.29 -8.89
C LEU A 19 -40.29 26.65 -10.02
N ILE A 20 -40.00 27.38 -11.10
CA ILE A 20 -39.11 26.88 -12.16
C ILE A 20 -37.68 26.68 -11.62
N ILE A 21 -37.14 27.64 -10.86
CA ILE A 21 -35.80 27.51 -10.28
C ILE A 21 -35.73 26.31 -9.31
N PHE A 22 -36.73 26.14 -8.45
CA PHE A 22 -36.79 25.00 -7.53
C PHE A 22 -36.88 23.66 -8.27
N ASN A 23 -37.71 23.57 -9.31
CA ASN A 23 -37.88 22.34 -10.11
C ASN A 23 -36.61 21.99 -10.93
N TYR A 24 -35.82 23.00 -11.34
CA TYR A 24 -34.51 22.77 -11.94
C TYR A 24 -33.46 22.31 -10.91
N THR A 25 -33.61 22.69 -9.64
CA THR A 25 -32.64 22.37 -8.58
C THR A 25 -32.80 20.94 -8.05
N GLU A 26 -34.00 20.35 -8.14
CA GLU A 26 -34.28 19.00 -7.64
C GLU A 26 -33.75 17.85 -8.52
N ASN A 27 -33.34 18.12 -9.76
CA ASN A 27 -32.98 17.08 -10.74
C ASN A 27 -31.48 16.87 -10.99
N SER A 28 -30.57 17.41 -10.17
CA SER A 28 -29.13 17.26 -10.45
C SER A 28 -28.21 16.89 -9.28
N VAL A 29 -28.69 16.69 -8.06
CA VAL A 29 -27.80 16.17 -7.00
C VAL A 29 -27.98 14.67 -6.86
N LYS A 30 -27.53 13.92 -7.89
CA LYS A 30 -27.11 12.54 -7.68
C LYS A 30 -25.88 12.61 -6.77
N MET A 31 -26.06 12.49 -5.46
CA MET A 31 -24.98 12.20 -4.53
C MET A 31 -24.43 10.81 -4.85
N PHE A 32 -23.57 10.72 -5.86
CA PHE A 32 -22.64 9.62 -5.94
C PHE A 32 -21.67 9.79 -4.77
N PRO A 33 -21.38 8.74 -3.97
CA PRO A 33 -20.28 8.84 -3.03
C PRO A 33 -19.00 9.05 -3.85
N SER A 34 -18.47 10.28 -3.85
CA SER A 34 -17.21 10.60 -4.51
C SER A 34 -16.05 10.14 -3.63
N LEU A 35 -15.93 8.83 -3.45
CA LEU A 35 -14.67 8.22 -3.06
C LEU A 35 -14.06 7.71 -4.36
N GLN A 36 -13.40 8.59 -5.11
CA GLN A 36 -12.66 8.20 -6.32
C GLN A 36 -11.38 7.44 -5.89
N THR A 37 -11.57 6.28 -5.26
CA THR A 37 -10.52 5.31 -5.02
C THR A 37 -10.50 4.36 -6.20
N SER A 38 -9.35 4.21 -6.86
CA SER A 38 -9.20 3.18 -7.89
C SER A 38 -8.77 1.88 -7.23
N SER A 39 -9.22 0.75 -7.75
CA SER A 39 -8.77 -0.57 -7.28
C SER A 39 -8.40 -1.46 -8.44
N MET A 40 -7.35 -2.26 -8.25
CA MET A 40 -6.88 -3.24 -9.22
C MET A 40 -6.86 -4.61 -8.57
N LYS A 41 -7.16 -5.65 -9.36
CA LYS A 41 -6.96 -7.04 -8.97
C LYS A 41 -5.73 -7.58 -9.69
N ASN A 42 -5.00 -8.49 -9.05
CA ASN A 42 -3.81 -9.14 -9.60
C ASN A 42 -2.77 -8.11 -10.08
N LEU A 43 -2.39 -7.18 -9.21
CA LEU A 43 -1.35 -6.21 -9.53
C LEU A 43 -0.02 -6.95 -9.70
N TYR A 44 0.73 -6.55 -10.72
CA TYR A 44 2.09 -7.01 -10.94
C TYR A 44 2.96 -5.84 -11.41
N LEU A 45 3.98 -5.51 -10.62
CA LEU A 45 4.95 -4.47 -10.87
C LEU A 45 6.33 -5.08 -11.09
N LYS A 46 7.07 -4.50 -12.03
CA LYS A 46 8.42 -4.94 -12.39
C LYS A 46 9.32 -3.73 -12.49
N HIS A 47 10.40 -3.74 -11.72
CA HIS A 47 11.42 -2.70 -11.81
C HIS A 47 12.66 -3.22 -12.53
N LYS A 48 13.08 -2.47 -13.55
CA LYS A 48 14.22 -2.81 -14.39
C LYS A 48 15.27 -1.70 -14.34
N GLU A 49 16.52 -2.13 -14.37
CA GLU A 49 17.67 -1.26 -14.58
C GLU A 49 18.41 -1.77 -15.83
N GLY A 50 18.23 -1.07 -16.95
CA GLY A 50 18.54 -1.60 -18.27
C GLY A 50 17.74 -2.88 -18.56
N ASP A 51 18.43 -3.94 -18.98
CA ASP A 51 17.81 -5.24 -19.27
C ASP A 51 17.63 -6.14 -18.05
N LYS A 52 18.15 -5.74 -16.88
CA LYS A 52 18.08 -6.55 -15.65
C LYS A 52 16.84 -6.19 -14.84
N VAL A 53 16.05 -7.20 -14.50
CA VAL A 53 14.95 -7.03 -13.53
C VAL A 53 15.55 -7.05 -12.14
N LYS A 54 15.47 -5.93 -11.41
CA LYS A 54 16.00 -5.80 -10.04
C LYS A 54 15.05 -6.39 -9.01
N TRP A 55 13.75 -6.18 -9.21
CA TRP A 55 12.72 -6.72 -8.33
C TRP A 55 11.35 -6.75 -9.01
N GLU A 56 10.48 -7.57 -8.43
CA GLU A 56 9.10 -7.77 -8.86
C GLU A 56 8.20 -7.72 -7.62
N LEU A 57 7.05 -7.05 -7.73
CA LEU A 57 6.03 -6.99 -6.69
C LEU A 57 4.72 -7.48 -7.27
N SER A 58 4.02 -8.33 -6.55
CA SER A 58 2.69 -8.82 -6.93
C SER A 58 1.75 -8.76 -5.75
N SER A 59 0.46 -8.52 -6.00
CA SER A 59 -0.57 -8.54 -4.97
C SER A 59 -1.93 -8.94 -5.54
N ASP A 60 -2.74 -9.61 -4.74
CA ASP A 60 -4.10 -10.00 -5.14
C ASP A 60 -5.00 -8.79 -5.38
N LYS A 61 -4.86 -7.75 -4.55
CA LYS A 61 -5.61 -6.51 -4.65
C LYS A 61 -4.76 -5.31 -4.31
N ALA A 62 -4.96 -4.24 -5.07
CA ALA A 62 -4.34 -2.95 -4.87
C ALA A 62 -5.42 -1.87 -4.82
N VAL A 63 -5.33 -0.95 -3.86
CA VAL A 63 -6.23 0.20 -3.72
C VAL A 63 -5.38 1.48 -3.77
N LEU A 64 -5.73 2.37 -4.69
CA LEU A 64 -5.09 3.66 -4.90
C LEU A 64 -6.02 4.75 -4.34
N PRO A 65 -5.68 5.37 -3.20
CA PRO A 65 -6.44 6.45 -2.61
C PRO A 65 -6.29 7.76 -3.37
N LEU A 66 -7.19 8.70 -3.09
CA LEU A 66 -7.07 10.09 -3.53
C LEU A 66 -5.71 10.67 -3.11
N GLY A 67 -4.96 11.16 -4.09
CA GLY A 67 -3.60 11.68 -3.90
C GLY A 67 -2.50 10.80 -4.50
N ASN A 68 -2.78 9.52 -4.81
CA ASN A 68 -1.92 8.62 -5.59
C ASN A 68 -0.43 8.54 -5.14
N LYS A 69 -0.14 8.74 -3.85
CA LYS A 69 1.22 8.61 -3.31
C LYS A 69 1.53 7.21 -2.81
N GLU A 70 0.50 6.54 -2.33
CA GLU A 70 0.57 5.23 -1.70
C GLU A 70 -0.39 4.27 -2.39
N VAL A 71 0.00 3.00 -2.46
CA VAL A 71 -0.84 1.91 -2.91
C VAL A 71 -0.99 0.93 -1.77
N PHE A 72 -2.22 0.71 -1.31
CA PHE A 72 -2.53 -0.32 -0.32
C PHE A 72 -2.65 -1.67 -1.01
N LEU A 73 -1.92 -2.66 -0.52
CA LEU A 73 -1.78 -3.99 -1.12
C LEU A 73 -2.32 -5.05 -0.17
N GLU A 74 -3.06 -6.02 -0.70
CA GLU A 74 -3.51 -7.22 0.00
C GLU A 74 -2.81 -8.44 -0.61
N SER A 75 -2.34 -9.38 0.23
CA SER A 75 -1.62 -10.59 -0.16
C SER A 75 -0.45 -10.31 -1.11
N LEU A 76 0.58 -9.62 -0.65
CA LEU A 76 1.71 -9.23 -1.51
C LEU A 76 2.90 -10.16 -1.42
N VAL A 77 3.56 -10.32 -2.56
CA VAL A 77 4.84 -11.02 -2.73
C VAL A 77 5.82 -10.07 -3.40
N VAL A 78 7.00 -9.91 -2.80
CA VAL A 78 8.12 -9.18 -3.38
C VAL A 78 9.26 -10.15 -3.65
N LYS A 79 9.74 -10.18 -4.90
CA LYS A 79 10.92 -10.92 -5.32
C LYS A 79 12.05 -9.92 -5.57
N ILE A 80 13.17 -10.06 -4.87
CA ILE A 80 14.38 -9.27 -5.09
C ILE A 80 15.37 -10.16 -5.85
N ASN A 81 15.67 -9.76 -7.09
CA ASN A 81 16.52 -10.52 -8.01
C ASN A 81 17.98 -10.19 -7.74
N GLN A 82 18.54 -10.95 -6.82
CA GLN A 82 19.97 -10.97 -6.51
C GLN A 82 20.42 -12.41 -6.25
N THR A 83 21.70 -12.61 -5.98
CA THR A 83 22.24 -13.94 -5.68
C THR A 83 22.66 -14.01 -4.21
N PRO A 84 21.98 -14.78 -3.35
CA PRO A 84 20.77 -15.58 -3.61
C PRO A 84 19.49 -14.73 -3.65
N GLU A 85 18.49 -15.21 -4.39
CA GLU A 85 17.19 -14.52 -4.51
C GLU A 85 16.50 -14.43 -3.14
N ILE A 86 15.83 -13.29 -2.90
CA ILE A 86 15.04 -13.06 -1.69
C ILE A 86 13.57 -13.02 -2.09
N TYR A 87 12.76 -13.80 -1.37
CA TYR A 87 11.30 -13.81 -1.51
C TYR A 87 10.69 -13.30 -0.21
N LEU A 88 9.97 -12.19 -0.29
CA LEU A 88 9.20 -11.61 0.81
C LEU A 88 7.72 -11.85 0.53
N THR A 89 6.97 -12.25 1.54
CA THR A 89 5.52 -12.42 1.46
C THR A 89 4.88 -11.74 2.64
N SER A 90 3.71 -11.14 2.43
CA SER A 90 2.94 -10.60 3.54
C SER A 90 1.44 -10.50 3.30
N GLY A 91 0.67 -10.45 4.38
CA GLY A 91 -0.79 -10.36 4.32
C GLY A 91 -1.30 -9.02 3.79
N SER A 92 -0.59 -7.93 4.09
CA SER A 92 -0.92 -6.60 3.59
C SER A 92 0.31 -5.71 3.55
N GLY A 93 0.24 -4.61 2.80
CA GLY A 93 1.37 -3.70 2.67
C GLY A 93 1.02 -2.38 2.04
N ILE A 94 2.01 -1.48 2.05
CA ILE A 94 1.93 -0.16 1.44
C ILE A 94 3.11 -0.03 0.50
N TYR A 95 2.85 0.37 -0.74
CA TYR A 95 3.88 0.78 -1.68
C TYR A 95 3.85 2.29 -1.88
N GLU A 96 4.94 2.96 -1.52
CA GLU A 96 5.12 4.39 -1.72
C GLU A 96 5.71 4.64 -3.12
N ILE A 97 4.92 5.23 -4.02
CA ILE A 97 5.26 5.32 -5.44
C ILE A 97 6.51 6.18 -5.69
N GLU A 98 6.63 7.32 -5.01
CA GLU A 98 7.75 8.26 -5.22
C GLU A 98 9.08 7.72 -4.68
N GLN A 99 9.02 7.06 -3.53
CA GLN A 99 10.20 6.58 -2.82
C GLN A 99 10.61 5.18 -3.28
N GLY A 100 9.66 4.38 -3.76
CA GLY A 100 9.86 2.95 -4.04
C GLY A 100 9.87 2.10 -2.78
N ASN A 101 9.51 2.67 -1.62
CA ASN A 101 9.50 1.94 -0.36
C ASN A 101 8.32 0.98 -0.32
N VAL A 102 8.56 -0.19 0.25
CA VAL A 102 7.53 -1.19 0.52
C VAL A 102 7.48 -1.42 2.02
N MET A 103 6.32 -1.18 2.62
CA MET A 103 6.01 -1.63 3.97
C MET A 103 5.19 -2.92 3.87
N LEU A 104 5.66 -3.97 4.53
CA LEU A 104 5.02 -5.27 4.62
C LEU A 104 4.50 -5.44 6.04
N ASN A 105 3.25 -5.89 6.16
CA ASN A 105 2.54 -6.01 7.42
C ASN A 105 1.96 -7.42 7.61
N LYS A 106 1.85 -7.80 8.88
CA LYS A 106 1.59 -9.13 9.40
C LYS A 106 0.61 -9.99 8.58
N PRO A 107 0.91 -11.29 8.41
CA PRO A 107 2.20 -11.94 8.70
C PRO A 107 3.25 -11.50 7.68
N VAL A 108 4.53 -11.36 8.08
CA VAL A 108 5.64 -11.17 7.14
C VAL A 108 6.58 -12.37 7.21
N GLU A 109 6.79 -13.00 6.05
CA GLU A 109 7.76 -14.08 5.89
C GLU A 109 8.75 -13.75 4.77
N LEU A 110 10.02 -14.01 5.02
CA LEU A 110 11.12 -13.90 4.08
C LEU A 110 11.76 -15.28 3.90
N LYS A 111 11.98 -15.69 2.66
CA LYS A 111 12.74 -16.90 2.33
C LYS A 111 13.97 -16.55 1.51
N ILE A 112 15.12 -17.08 1.92
CA ILE A 112 16.41 -16.96 1.24
C ILE A 112 17.14 -18.31 1.33
N ARG A 113 17.30 -19.00 0.20
CA ARG A 113 17.77 -20.41 0.17
C ARG A 113 16.95 -21.29 1.12
N GLU A 114 17.61 -21.94 2.07
CA GLU A 114 17.03 -22.79 3.12
C GLU A 114 16.63 -22.03 4.40
N ALA A 115 16.96 -20.73 4.48
CA ALA A 115 16.63 -19.91 5.63
C ALA A 115 15.25 -19.25 5.46
N LYS A 116 14.51 -19.21 6.55
CA LYS A 116 13.23 -18.51 6.70
C LYS A 116 13.36 -17.46 7.79
N PHE A 117 12.82 -16.29 7.55
CA PHE A 117 12.70 -15.21 8.51
C PHE A 117 11.23 -14.83 8.66
N ALA A 118 10.79 -14.60 9.89
CA ALA A 118 9.42 -14.20 10.21
C ALA A 118 9.43 -13.02 11.17
N THR A 119 8.49 -12.09 10.95
CA THR A 119 8.26 -10.91 11.78
C THR A 119 6.83 -10.38 11.55
N ASP A 120 6.43 -9.36 12.32
CA ASP A 120 5.11 -8.74 12.20
C ASP A 120 5.09 -7.61 11.16
N SER A 121 6.15 -6.82 11.05
CA SER A 121 6.29 -5.79 10.02
C SER A 121 7.72 -5.72 9.48
N LEU A 122 7.85 -5.28 8.22
CA LEU A 122 9.14 -5.10 7.57
C LEU A 122 9.06 -3.92 6.60
N LYS A 123 10.09 -3.08 6.62
CA LYS A 123 10.25 -2.00 5.65
C LYS A 123 11.39 -2.35 4.71
N TRP A 124 11.15 -2.21 3.41
CA TRP A 124 12.16 -2.35 2.40
C TRP A 124 12.27 -1.05 1.60
N ASN A 125 13.42 -0.40 1.68
CA ASN A 125 13.78 0.72 0.83
C ASN A 125 14.47 0.16 -0.41
N SER A 126 13.79 0.23 -1.57
CA SER A 126 14.31 -0.34 -2.80
C SER A 126 15.52 0.41 -3.36
N LYS A 127 15.65 1.71 -3.05
CA LYS A 127 16.75 2.57 -3.55
C LYS A 127 18.03 2.35 -2.75
N GLU A 128 17.90 2.24 -1.42
CA GLU A 128 19.03 1.95 -0.52
C GLU A 128 19.34 0.46 -0.40
N GLU A 129 18.49 -0.39 -0.99
CA GLU A 129 18.56 -1.85 -0.89
C GLU A 129 18.68 -2.30 0.59
N LEU A 130 17.87 -1.66 1.44
CA LEU A 130 17.89 -1.79 2.90
C LEU A 130 16.57 -2.38 3.41
N ILE A 131 16.68 -3.47 4.15
CA ILE A 131 15.57 -4.13 4.85
C ILE A 131 15.67 -3.80 6.33
N THR A 132 14.58 -3.35 6.94
CA THR A 132 14.52 -3.05 8.38
C THR A 132 13.25 -3.56 9.02
N THR A 133 13.32 -3.86 10.30
CA THR A 133 12.16 -4.02 11.19
C THR A 133 12.56 -3.62 12.59
N ASP A 134 11.60 -3.14 13.37
CA ASP A 134 11.75 -2.88 14.80
C ASP A 134 11.09 -3.98 15.65
N ASP A 135 10.37 -4.90 15.03
CA ASP A 135 9.60 -5.94 15.69
C ASP A 135 10.47 -7.14 16.10
N ASP A 136 9.87 -8.05 16.85
CA ASP A 136 10.46 -9.35 17.13
C ASP A 136 10.66 -10.14 15.83
N ILE A 137 11.79 -10.83 15.78
CA ILE A 137 12.21 -11.60 14.62
C ILE A 137 12.50 -13.05 15.00
N LYS A 138 12.24 -13.93 14.02
CA LYS A 138 12.64 -15.33 14.07
C LYS A 138 13.30 -15.70 12.75
N LEU A 139 14.59 -15.99 12.78
CA LEU A 139 15.34 -16.53 11.65
C LEU A 139 15.66 -18.00 11.91
N SER A 140 15.20 -18.89 11.04
CA SER A 140 15.41 -20.34 11.14
C SER A 140 16.01 -20.90 9.87
N GLY A 141 16.96 -21.81 10.02
CA GLY A 141 17.48 -22.66 8.93
C GLY A 141 17.60 -24.11 9.39
N ASN A 142 18.18 -24.96 8.55
CA ASN A 142 18.24 -26.40 8.82
C ASN A 142 18.99 -26.77 10.13
N SER A 143 20.00 -25.99 10.50
CA SER A 143 20.86 -26.25 11.66
C SER A 143 20.86 -25.13 12.70
N PHE A 144 19.95 -24.15 12.59
CA PHE A 144 19.93 -23.04 13.53
C PHE A 144 18.56 -22.39 13.69
N LEU A 145 18.36 -21.77 14.85
CA LEU A 145 17.26 -20.89 15.18
C LEU A 145 17.82 -19.65 15.89
N ILE A 146 17.55 -18.48 15.35
CA ILE A 146 17.94 -17.19 15.91
C ILE A 146 16.67 -16.37 16.14
N THR A 147 16.54 -15.79 17.34
CA THR A 147 15.49 -14.83 17.69
C THR A 147 16.12 -13.54 18.18
N GLY A 148 15.38 -12.44 18.12
CA GLY A 148 15.76 -11.17 18.70
C GLY A 148 14.72 -10.10 18.40
N THR A 149 15.05 -8.84 18.65
CA THR A 149 14.18 -7.70 18.38
C THR A 149 14.90 -6.68 17.52
N GLY A 150 14.22 -6.27 16.46
CA GLY A 150 14.74 -5.38 15.44
C GLY A 150 15.81 -6.01 14.54
N LEU A 151 15.82 -5.61 13.28
CA LEU A 151 16.80 -6.05 12.28
C LEU A 151 17.08 -4.94 11.27
N SER A 152 18.32 -4.89 10.80
CA SER A 152 18.75 -4.13 9.63
C SER A 152 19.58 -5.03 8.73
N ALA A 153 19.22 -5.11 7.45
CA ALA A 153 19.93 -5.90 6.46
C ALA A 153 20.19 -5.08 5.19
N LYS A 154 21.47 -4.94 4.84
CA LYS A 154 21.88 -4.36 3.57
C LYS A 154 22.02 -5.47 2.55
N VAL A 155 21.11 -5.47 1.59
CA VAL A 155 20.92 -6.53 0.60
C VAL A 155 22.19 -6.76 -0.25
N PRO A 156 22.90 -5.72 -0.76
CA PRO A 156 24.11 -5.90 -1.58
C PRO A 156 25.32 -6.40 -0.80
N GLU A 157 25.44 -5.97 0.46
CA GLU A 157 26.55 -6.33 1.35
C GLU A 157 26.34 -7.73 1.96
N GLN A 158 25.15 -8.32 1.79
CA GLN A 158 24.74 -9.56 2.46
C GLN A 158 24.94 -9.52 3.98
N GLN A 159 24.89 -8.32 4.55
CA GLN A 159 25.13 -8.07 5.95
C GLN A 159 23.79 -7.94 6.67
N VAL A 160 23.61 -8.74 7.72
CA VAL A 160 22.43 -8.71 8.59
C VAL A 160 22.85 -8.38 10.00
N ARG A 161 22.14 -7.45 10.63
CA ARG A 161 22.33 -7.07 12.03
C ARG A 161 21.00 -7.19 12.77
N ILE A 162 20.99 -7.98 13.83
CA ILE A 162 19.88 -8.03 14.79
C ILE A 162 20.23 -7.08 15.94
N ILE A 163 19.27 -6.26 16.38
CA ILE A 163 19.59 -5.10 17.22
C ILE A 163 19.68 -5.49 18.70
N LYS A 164 18.68 -6.22 19.22
CA LYS A 164 18.54 -6.50 20.67
C LYS A 164 18.09 -7.92 20.94
N ASP A 165 18.29 -8.34 22.19
CA ASP A 165 17.72 -9.57 22.77
C ASP A 165 17.98 -10.84 21.95
N VAL A 166 19.19 -10.91 21.38
CA VAL A 166 19.57 -11.97 20.44
C VAL A 166 19.80 -13.29 21.18
N LYS A 167 19.07 -14.32 20.76
CA LYS A 167 19.28 -15.70 21.18
C LYS A 167 19.50 -16.58 19.96
N ALA A 168 20.59 -17.34 19.96
CA ALA A 168 20.92 -18.28 18.90
C ALA A 168 21.02 -19.71 19.46
N ILE A 169 20.37 -20.65 18.78
CA ILE A 169 20.42 -22.09 19.05
C ILE A 169 20.93 -22.76 17.79
N PHE A 170 21.95 -23.61 17.92
CA PHE A 170 22.52 -24.37 16.83
C PHE A 170 22.31 -25.86 17.07
N TYR A 171 21.80 -26.56 16.06
CA TYR A 171 21.56 -28.00 16.08
C TYR A 171 22.77 -28.73 15.45
N ARG A 172 23.04 -29.93 15.96
CA ARG A 172 24.06 -30.85 15.41
C ARG A 172 23.43 -31.82 14.42
#